data_AF-A0AAD4GJD2-F1
#
_entry.id   AF-A0AAD4GJD2-F1
#
_cell.length_a   1.000
_cell.length_b   1.000
_cell.length_c   1.000
_cell.angle_alpha   90.00
_cell.angle_beta   90.00
_cell.angle_gamma   90.00
#
_symmetry.space_group_name_H-M   'P 1'
#
loop_
_entity.id
_entity.type
_entity.pdbx_description
1 polymer ?
#
loop_
_entity_poly.entity_id
_entity_poly.type
_entity_poly.pdbx_seq_one_letter_code
_entity_poly.pdbx_strand_id
1 'polypeptide(L)'
;MVSLDSNSSEYKKARRRHWKSTKNRQVDTSWSPFRAAEKKYKARFPPPDLSAVLDLASLLSANPPTLYQPTRICGSDVFILPDVPGLVLLPAFVSPQDQRRLVRWSLRDHACHPNETNLDAHYVLPAEGIWNAHIQSRTAGTEPVRIRAKASLDDGSLPRSSSSGPRQLIANDPASVDNFPTLKSVPKPPPEPSTTVSDCVASDLVPKLRWANIGWSYHWGSKQYDFLKGKGTIDPFLRDLCKCAVGTVPWERVFDGDDLQEPDAGIVNFYQTKDTLMAHVDRSEVCAMSPLVSISLGNAAIFLIGGLSRDTEPIPLLLRSGDVLIMSGPACRRAYHGVPRILETTLPAHFALI
;
A
#
# COMPACT_ATOMS: atom_id res chain seq x y z
N MET A 1 0.18 1.91 22.94
CA MET A 1 1.20 0.99 22.42
C MET A 1 1.62 0.08 23.57
N VAL A 2 1.43 -1.24 23.46
CA VAL A 2 1.75 -2.15 24.56
C VAL A 2 3.27 -2.24 24.67
N SER A 3 3.84 -1.49 25.60
CA SER A 3 5.22 -1.71 26.05
C SER A 3 5.29 -3.13 26.61
N LEU A 4 6.08 -4.01 25.99
CA LEU A 4 6.37 -5.31 26.58
C LEU A 4 7.02 -5.03 27.95
N ASP A 5 6.41 -5.54 29.02
CA ASP A 5 6.99 -5.41 30.36
C ASP A 5 8.44 -5.91 30.32
N SER A 6 9.36 -4.99 30.57
CA SER A 6 10.80 -5.23 30.53
C SER A 6 11.24 -6.32 31.51
N ASN A 7 10.42 -6.61 32.53
CA ASN A 7 10.66 -7.65 33.52
C ASN A 7 10.07 -9.02 33.15
N SER A 8 9.22 -9.10 32.12
CA SER A 8 8.60 -10.36 31.68
C SER A 8 9.63 -11.38 31.15
N SER A 9 9.31 -12.68 31.29
CA SER A 9 10.11 -13.77 30.74
C SER A 9 10.26 -13.68 29.24
N GLU A 10 9.20 -13.27 28.55
CA GLU A 10 9.10 -13.10 27.10
C GLU A 10 10.06 -12.01 26.64
N TYR A 11 10.06 -10.86 27.32
CA TYR A 11 10.96 -9.75 27.01
C TYR A 11 12.42 -10.14 27.22
N LYS A 12 12.75 -10.77 28.36
CA LYS A 12 14.12 -11.25 28.65
C LYS A 12 14.59 -12.26 27.59
N LYS A 13 13.72 -13.15 27.14
CA LYS A 13 14.01 -14.13 26.07
C LYS A 13 14.21 -13.45 24.72
N ALA A 14 13.35 -12.50 24.35
CA ALA A 14 13.48 -11.71 23.12
C ALA A 14 14.78 -10.88 23.11
N ARG A 15 15.12 -10.24 24.24
CA ARG A 15 16.38 -9.50 24.43
C ARG A 15 17.61 -10.37 24.24
N ARG A 16 17.64 -11.56 24.85
CA ARG A 16 18.75 -12.52 24.65
C ARG A 16 18.88 -12.96 23.20
N ARG A 17 17.76 -13.22 22.51
CA ARG A 17 17.76 -13.59 21.07
C ARG A 17 18.28 -12.45 20.20
N HIS A 18 17.79 -11.23 20.44
CA HIS A 18 18.24 -10.04 19.74
C HIS A 18 19.75 -9.84 19.91
N TRP A 19 20.24 -9.83 21.15
CA TRP A 19 21.67 -9.71 21.45
C TRP A 19 22.50 -10.77 20.72
N LYS A 20 22.10 -12.04 20.75
CA LYS A 20 22.80 -13.11 20.03
C LYS A 20 22.86 -12.87 18.51
N SER A 21 21.81 -12.29 17.93
CA SER A 21 21.74 -11.99 16.50
C SER A 21 22.48 -10.72 16.08
N THR A 22 22.69 -9.77 16.99
CA THR A 22 23.29 -8.46 16.67
C THR A 22 24.70 -8.27 17.20
N LYS A 23 25.16 -9.04 18.21
CA LYS A 23 26.45 -8.85 18.88
C LYS A 23 27.68 -8.80 17.95
N ASN A 24 27.62 -9.47 16.79
CA ASN A 24 28.72 -9.51 15.82
C ASN A 24 28.36 -8.81 14.49
N ARG A 25 27.22 -8.11 14.44
CA ARG A 25 26.77 -7.46 13.22
C ARG A 25 27.51 -6.13 13.08
N GLN A 26 28.31 -6.00 12.02
CA GLN A 26 28.85 -4.69 11.65
C GLN A 26 27.69 -3.77 11.27
N VAL A 27 27.68 -2.56 11.83
CA VAL A 27 26.73 -1.51 11.44
C VAL A 27 27.17 -1.04 10.06
N ASP A 28 26.34 -1.31 9.06
CA ASP A 28 26.59 -0.90 7.70
C ASP A 28 26.34 0.61 7.59
N THR A 29 27.41 1.41 7.60
CA THR A 29 27.34 2.87 7.47
C THR A 29 27.06 3.34 6.05
N SER A 30 26.93 2.43 5.08
CA SER A 30 26.67 2.76 3.67
C SER A 30 25.18 2.97 3.34
N TRP A 31 24.28 2.83 4.31
CA TRP A 31 22.85 3.01 4.06
C TRP A 31 22.50 4.46 3.78
N SER A 32 21.73 4.69 2.72
CA SER A 32 21.09 5.98 2.53
C SER A 32 20.17 6.31 3.74
N PRO A 33 19.97 7.59 4.06
CA PRO A 33 19.02 8.04 5.08
C PRO A 33 17.65 7.36 5.01
N PHE A 34 17.07 7.23 3.82
CA PHE A 34 15.79 6.51 3.67
C PHE A 34 15.90 5.05 4.08
N ARG A 35 16.96 4.34 3.67
CA ARG A 35 17.17 2.94 4.03
C ARG A 35 17.40 2.76 5.52
N ALA A 36 18.09 3.69 6.17
CA ALA A 36 18.26 3.68 7.62
C ALA A 36 16.91 3.83 8.34
N ALA A 37 16.06 4.77 7.91
CA ALA A 37 14.71 4.96 8.45
C ALA A 37 13.83 3.71 8.25
N GLU A 38 13.86 3.08 7.07
CA GLU A 38 13.14 1.82 6.83
C GLU A 38 13.56 0.73 7.82
N LYS A 39 14.87 0.56 8.04
CA LYS A 39 15.41 -0.45 8.95
C LYS A 39 15.02 -0.16 10.40
N LYS A 40 15.07 1.12 10.81
CA LYS A 40 14.63 1.59 12.12
C LYS A 40 13.17 1.20 12.36
N TYR A 41 12.26 1.64 11.51
CA TYR A 41 10.82 1.45 11.75
C TYR A 41 10.34 0.02 11.48
N LYS A 42 11.02 -0.75 10.62
CA LYS A 42 10.74 -2.19 10.40
C LYS A 42 11.09 -3.05 11.61
N ALA A 43 11.99 -2.61 12.49
CA ALA A 43 12.44 -3.39 13.63
C ALA A 43 11.28 -3.75 14.55
N ARG A 44 11.20 -5.01 15.00
CA ARG A 44 10.16 -5.48 15.94
C ARG A 44 10.65 -5.56 17.37
N PHE A 45 11.94 -5.81 17.54
CA PHE A 45 12.57 -5.90 18.86
C PHE A 45 14.00 -5.30 18.79
N PRO A 46 14.36 -4.36 19.68
CA PRO A 46 13.39 -3.59 20.47
C PRO A 46 12.39 -2.86 19.54
N PRO A 47 11.16 -2.60 19.98
CA PRO A 47 10.25 -1.78 19.20
C PRO A 47 10.89 -0.39 18.98
N PRO A 48 10.71 0.21 17.79
CA PRO A 48 11.26 1.52 17.50
C PRO A 48 10.58 2.57 18.38
N ASP A 49 11.35 3.58 18.76
CA ASP A 49 10.78 4.79 19.33
C ASP A 49 9.96 5.52 18.25
N LEU A 50 8.71 5.82 18.56
CA LEU A 50 7.78 6.53 17.69
C LEU A 50 7.54 7.98 18.13
N SER A 51 8.28 8.50 19.12
CA SER A 51 8.16 9.88 19.60
C SER A 51 8.36 10.94 18.51
N ALA A 52 9.19 10.63 17.51
CA ALA A 52 9.48 11.48 16.37
C ALA A 52 8.53 11.25 15.16
N VAL A 53 7.52 10.38 15.29
CA VAL A 53 6.57 10.11 14.20
C VAL A 53 5.44 11.13 14.24
N LEU A 54 5.17 11.76 13.10
CA LEU A 54 4.06 12.69 12.97
C LEU A 54 2.73 11.93 13.00
N ASP A 55 1.99 12.10 14.09
CA ASP A 55 0.66 11.53 14.26
C ASP A 55 -0.41 12.48 13.71
N LEU A 56 -1.06 12.09 12.60
CA LEU A 56 -2.08 12.89 11.94
C LEU A 56 -3.24 13.24 12.87
N ALA A 57 -3.68 12.34 13.76
CA ALA A 57 -4.80 12.67 14.64
C ALA A 57 -4.42 13.70 15.71
N SER A 58 -3.13 13.83 16.01
CA SER A 58 -2.65 14.88 16.93
C SER A 58 -2.79 16.28 16.34
N LEU A 59 -2.82 16.40 15.00
CA LEU A 59 -2.99 17.67 14.28
C LEU A 59 -4.33 18.35 14.54
N LEU A 60 -5.34 17.57 14.94
CA LEU A 60 -6.65 18.08 15.32
C LEU A 60 -6.66 18.74 16.71
N SER A 61 -5.58 18.57 17.49
CA SER A 61 -5.41 19.23 18.79
C SER A 61 -4.92 20.67 18.64
N ALA A 62 -5.17 21.51 19.65
CA ALA A 62 -4.76 22.92 19.63
C ALA A 62 -3.23 23.12 19.61
N ASN A 63 -2.46 22.16 20.18
CA ASN A 63 -1.00 22.20 20.27
C ASN A 63 -0.44 20.80 19.95
N PRO A 64 -0.32 20.43 18.66
CA PRO A 64 0.16 19.11 18.29
C PRO A 64 1.62 18.92 18.72
N PRO A 65 1.96 17.85 19.45
CA PRO A 65 3.35 17.53 19.77
C PRO A 65 4.02 16.94 18.54
N THR A 66 4.60 17.79 17.70
CA THR A 66 5.27 17.39 16.46
C THR A 66 6.62 18.09 16.32
N LEU A 67 7.62 17.35 15.83
CA LEU A 67 8.91 17.89 15.41
C LEU A 67 8.81 18.63 14.06
N TYR A 68 7.77 18.28 13.28
CA TYR A 68 7.46 18.86 11.99
C TYR A 68 6.49 20.03 12.14
N GLN A 69 6.47 20.96 11.18
CA GLN A 69 5.64 22.17 11.20
C GLN A 69 4.52 22.10 10.14
N PRO A 70 3.50 21.22 10.31
CA PRO A 70 2.37 21.16 9.39
C PRO A 70 1.49 22.41 9.55
N THR A 71 1.03 22.94 8.43
CA THR A 71 0.17 24.13 8.39
C THR A 71 -1.26 23.69 8.17
N ARG A 72 -2.15 23.98 9.12
CA ARG A 72 -3.59 23.83 8.94
C ARG A 72 -4.10 24.89 7.99
N ILE A 73 -4.86 24.48 6.98
CA ILE A 73 -5.47 25.44 6.07
C ILE A 73 -6.81 25.93 6.65
N CYS A 74 -6.91 27.24 6.84
CA CYS A 74 -7.99 27.96 7.54
C CYS A 74 -9.38 27.32 7.44
N GLY A 75 -10.01 27.05 8.59
CA GLY A 75 -11.41 26.61 8.67
C GLY A 75 -11.67 25.15 8.28
N SER A 76 -10.62 24.39 7.96
CA SER A 76 -10.72 22.99 7.53
C SER A 76 -9.79 22.08 8.34
N ASP A 77 -10.06 20.78 8.32
CA ASP A 77 -9.15 19.73 8.83
C ASP A 77 -8.18 19.24 7.74
N VAL A 78 -7.75 20.17 6.87
CA VAL A 78 -6.75 19.96 5.83
C VAL A 78 -5.42 20.54 6.31
N PHE A 79 -4.37 19.73 6.22
CA PHE A 79 -3.02 20.12 6.62
C PHE A 79 -2.05 19.92 5.45
N ILE A 80 -1.11 20.85 5.30
CA ILE A 80 0.03 20.70 4.38
C ILE A 80 1.32 20.58 5.17
N LEU A 81 2.30 19.91 4.58
CA LEU A 81 3.64 19.85 5.14
C LEU A 81 4.60 20.66 4.26
N PRO A 82 5.04 21.86 4.69
CA PRO A 82 5.90 22.71 3.88
C PRO A 82 7.20 22.04 3.41
N ASP A 83 7.75 21.13 4.22
CA ASP A 83 8.96 20.36 3.90
C ASP A 83 8.75 19.36 2.75
N VAL A 84 7.49 19.04 2.41
CA VAL A 84 7.12 18.16 1.30
C VAL A 84 6.05 18.87 0.45
N PRO A 85 6.42 19.83 -0.40
CA PRO A 85 5.46 20.59 -1.21
C PRO A 85 4.59 19.67 -2.08
N GLY A 86 3.27 19.86 -2.00
CA GLY A 86 2.28 19.00 -2.66
C GLY A 86 1.75 17.85 -1.81
N LEU A 87 2.27 17.65 -0.58
CA LEU A 87 1.72 16.70 0.37
C LEU A 87 0.57 17.34 1.17
N VAL A 88 -0.61 16.73 1.07
CA VAL A 88 -1.80 17.10 1.83
C VAL A 88 -2.20 15.96 2.76
N LEU A 89 -2.56 16.29 3.99
CA LEU A 89 -2.94 15.37 5.04
C LEU A 89 -4.36 15.70 5.51
N LEU A 90 -5.23 14.69 5.53
CA LEU A 90 -6.62 14.78 5.96
C LEU A 90 -6.86 13.73 7.07
N PRO A 91 -6.64 14.10 8.35
CA PRO A 91 -6.82 13.19 9.48
C PRO A 91 -8.29 12.77 9.63
N ALA A 92 -8.54 11.48 9.87
CA ALA A 92 -9.87 10.92 10.12
C ALA A 92 -10.95 11.31 9.09
N PHE A 93 -10.56 11.54 7.84
CA PHE A 93 -11.45 11.99 6.77
C PHE A 93 -12.58 10.99 6.46
N VAL A 94 -12.28 9.70 6.45
CA VAL A 94 -13.27 8.66 6.15
C VAL A 94 -14.01 8.26 7.43
N SER A 95 -15.34 8.40 7.43
CA SER A 95 -16.19 8.08 8.57
C SER A 95 -16.08 6.59 8.97
N PRO A 96 -16.29 6.21 10.25
CA PRO A 96 -16.29 4.81 10.66
C PRO A 96 -17.27 3.91 9.87
N GLN A 97 -18.40 4.45 9.42
CA GLN A 97 -19.34 3.71 8.57
C GLN A 97 -18.74 3.44 7.19
N ASP A 98 -18.16 4.46 6.57
CA ASP A 98 -17.54 4.36 5.24
C ASP A 98 -16.28 3.52 5.25
N GLN A 99 -15.50 3.55 6.33
CA GLN A 99 -14.37 2.65 6.53
C GLN A 99 -14.81 1.17 6.46
N ARG A 100 -15.93 0.81 7.12
CA ARG A 100 -16.48 -0.57 7.05
C ARG A 100 -16.97 -0.90 5.65
N ARG A 101 -17.61 0.06 4.97
CA ARG A 101 -18.07 -0.09 3.58
C ARG A 101 -16.90 -0.37 2.65
N LEU A 102 -15.84 0.42 2.72
CA LEU A 102 -14.64 0.27 1.88
C LEU A 102 -13.91 -1.04 2.16
N VAL A 103 -13.76 -1.45 3.42
CA VAL A 103 -13.14 -2.76 3.73
C VAL A 103 -13.97 -3.90 3.15
N ARG A 104 -15.30 -3.89 3.32
CA ARG A 104 -16.17 -4.90 2.72
C ARG A 104 -16.08 -4.89 1.20
N TRP A 105 -16.21 -3.72 0.57
CA TRP A 105 -16.07 -3.55 -0.87
C TRP A 105 -14.74 -4.11 -1.36
N SER A 106 -13.63 -3.74 -0.72
CA SER A 106 -12.28 -4.15 -1.14
C SER A 106 -12.08 -5.67 -1.16
N LEU A 107 -12.62 -6.38 -0.15
CA LEU A 107 -12.45 -7.81 0.00
C LEU A 107 -13.51 -8.63 -0.76
N ARG A 108 -14.77 -8.17 -0.73
CA ARG A 108 -15.93 -8.94 -1.24
C ARG A 108 -16.27 -8.58 -2.67
N ASP A 109 -16.28 -7.30 -2.99
CA ASP A 109 -16.91 -6.81 -4.22
C ASP A 109 -15.87 -6.42 -5.27
N HIS A 110 -14.66 -6.03 -4.83
CA HIS A 110 -13.61 -5.55 -5.71
C HIS A 110 -12.56 -6.61 -6.01
N ALA A 111 -12.07 -7.36 -5.03
CA ALA A 111 -11.10 -8.45 -5.21
C ALA A 111 -11.74 -9.73 -5.80
N CYS A 112 -12.47 -9.57 -6.89
CA CYS A 112 -13.17 -10.60 -7.65
C CYS A 112 -12.98 -10.33 -9.16
N HIS A 113 -13.31 -11.31 -10.01
CA HIS A 113 -13.25 -11.13 -11.44
C HIS A 113 -14.20 -9.99 -11.89
N PRO A 114 -13.78 -9.08 -12.79
CA PRO A 114 -12.57 -9.12 -13.62
C PRO A 114 -11.35 -8.38 -13.05
N ASN A 115 -11.39 -7.90 -11.81
CA ASN A 115 -10.29 -7.13 -11.24
C ASN A 115 -9.15 -8.07 -10.81
N GLU A 116 -8.02 -7.93 -11.49
CA GLU A 116 -6.86 -8.78 -11.22
C GLU A 116 -6.27 -8.53 -9.83
N THR A 117 -5.82 -9.62 -9.22
CA THR A 117 -5.11 -9.66 -7.94
C THR A 117 -3.74 -10.32 -8.11
N ASN A 118 -2.92 -10.26 -7.06
CA ASN A 118 -1.64 -10.96 -7.03
C ASN A 118 -1.76 -12.49 -7.16
N LEU A 119 -2.94 -13.05 -6.90
CA LEU A 119 -3.17 -14.49 -6.89
C LEU A 119 -3.53 -15.03 -8.28
N ASP A 120 -4.07 -14.19 -9.17
CA ASP A 120 -4.42 -14.56 -10.54
C ASP A 120 -3.20 -15.01 -11.35
N ALA A 121 -2.00 -14.53 -10.99
CA ALA A 121 -0.75 -14.99 -11.58
C ALA A 121 -0.47 -16.49 -11.33
N HIS A 122 -1.04 -17.07 -10.28
CA HIS A 122 -0.60 -18.38 -9.77
C HIS A 122 -1.72 -19.41 -9.66
N TYR A 123 -2.98 -18.97 -9.59
CA TYR A 123 -4.11 -19.83 -9.29
C TYR A 123 -5.27 -19.60 -10.27
N VAL A 124 -6.09 -20.62 -10.45
CA VAL A 124 -7.42 -20.47 -11.09
C VAL A 124 -8.40 -20.08 -9.99
N LEU A 125 -8.73 -18.80 -9.91
CA LEU A 125 -9.58 -18.25 -8.85
C LEU A 125 -11.07 -18.34 -9.20
N PRO A 126 -11.95 -18.46 -8.19
CA PRO A 126 -13.39 -18.32 -8.37
C PRO A 126 -13.74 -16.92 -8.85
N ALA A 127 -14.78 -16.80 -9.69
CA ALA A 127 -15.20 -15.51 -10.25
C ALA A 127 -15.64 -14.52 -9.16
N GLU A 128 -16.28 -15.02 -8.12
CA GLU A 128 -16.69 -14.27 -6.94
C GLU A 128 -15.53 -13.87 -6.01
N GLY A 129 -14.30 -14.31 -6.29
CA GLY A 129 -13.13 -14.01 -5.48
C GLY A 129 -12.96 -14.91 -4.25
N ILE A 130 -11.73 -14.98 -3.75
CA ILE A 130 -11.35 -15.92 -2.70
C ILE A 130 -11.99 -15.63 -1.34
N TRP A 131 -12.32 -14.36 -1.06
CA TRP A 131 -12.96 -13.99 0.19
C TRP A 131 -14.40 -14.50 0.27
N ASN A 132 -15.17 -14.33 -0.82
CA ASN A 132 -16.55 -14.80 -0.87
C ASN A 132 -16.61 -16.33 -0.81
N ALA A 133 -15.73 -17.03 -1.55
CA ALA A 133 -15.60 -18.48 -1.46
C ALA A 133 -15.25 -18.95 -0.02
N HIS A 134 -14.36 -18.24 0.67
CA HIS A 134 -14.03 -18.53 2.07
C HIS A 134 -15.24 -18.32 3.00
N ILE A 135 -15.94 -17.20 2.91
CA ILE A 135 -17.10 -16.92 3.78
C ILE A 135 -18.26 -17.87 3.50
N GLN A 136 -18.49 -18.23 2.23
CA GLN A 136 -19.54 -19.17 1.85
C GLN A 136 -19.32 -20.54 2.51
N SER A 137 -18.11 -21.10 2.39
CA SER A 137 -17.78 -22.38 3.04
C SER A 137 -17.92 -22.32 4.57
N ARG A 138 -17.53 -21.20 5.18
CA ARG A 138 -17.67 -20.99 6.63
C ARG A 138 -19.12 -20.85 7.10
N THR A 139 -19.98 -20.23 6.31
CA THR A 139 -21.37 -19.91 6.69
C THR A 139 -22.33 -21.04 6.39
N ALA A 140 -22.16 -21.71 5.25
CA ALA A 140 -22.99 -22.83 4.83
C ALA A 140 -22.59 -24.16 5.46
N GLY A 141 -21.43 -24.23 6.14
CA GLY A 141 -20.89 -25.48 6.68
C GLY A 141 -20.51 -26.49 5.59
N THR A 142 -20.29 -26.00 4.36
CA THR A 142 -19.92 -26.83 3.20
C THR A 142 -18.42 -27.05 3.14
N GLU A 143 -18.00 -28.07 2.37
CA GLU A 143 -16.59 -28.32 2.09
C GLU A 143 -15.87 -27.05 1.59
N PRO A 144 -14.61 -26.81 2.03
CA PRO A 144 -13.83 -25.67 1.57
C PRO A 144 -13.66 -25.67 0.05
N VAL A 145 -13.81 -24.48 -0.56
CA VAL A 145 -13.62 -24.31 -2.00
C VAL A 145 -12.16 -24.58 -2.37
N ARG A 146 -11.93 -25.61 -3.18
CA ARG A 146 -10.60 -25.99 -3.69
C ARG A 146 -10.15 -25.06 -4.81
N ILE A 147 -8.90 -24.63 -4.73
CA ILE A 147 -8.25 -23.72 -5.67
C ILE A 147 -7.07 -24.45 -6.31
N ARG A 148 -7.07 -24.52 -7.64
CA ARG A 148 -6.02 -25.19 -8.42
C ARG A 148 -4.88 -24.23 -8.71
N ALA A 149 -3.65 -24.68 -8.52
CA ALA A 149 -2.47 -23.94 -8.96
C ALA A 149 -2.31 -24.06 -10.48
N LYS A 150 -2.01 -22.95 -11.16
CA LYS A 150 -1.77 -22.93 -12.61
C LYS A 150 -0.54 -23.77 -13.01
N ALA A 151 0.46 -23.86 -12.14
CA ALA A 151 1.62 -24.72 -12.34
C ALA A 151 1.25 -26.22 -12.43
N SER A 152 0.13 -26.64 -11.83
CA SER A 152 -0.37 -28.03 -11.89
C SER A 152 -1.12 -28.36 -13.19
N LEU A 153 -1.45 -27.35 -14.01
CA LEU A 153 -2.20 -27.50 -15.26
C LEU A 153 -1.30 -27.73 -16.47
N ASP A 154 0.00 -27.48 -16.33
CA ASP A 154 0.94 -27.53 -17.43
C ASP A 154 1.40 -28.99 -17.67
N ASP A 155 0.88 -29.63 -18.72
CA ASP A 155 1.12 -31.03 -19.10
C ASP A 155 2.53 -31.27 -19.69
N GLY A 156 3.52 -30.46 -19.31
CA GLY A 156 4.92 -30.63 -19.73
C GLY A 156 5.20 -30.38 -21.22
N SER A 157 4.28 -29.79 -21.98
CA SER A 157 4.43 -29.56 -23.43
C SER A 157 5.12 -28.22 -23.79
N LEU A 158 5.34 -27.33 -22.82
CA LEU A 158 6.08 -26.08 -23.02
C LEU A 158 7.49 -26.16 -22.40
N PRO A 159 8.53 -25.63 -23.08
CA PRO A 159 9.89 -25.64 -22.55
C PRO A 159 9.93 -24.84 -21.24
N ARG A 160 10.29 -25.54 -20.15
CA ARG A 160 10.47 -24.94 -18.82
C ARG A 160 11.54 -23.84 -18.92
N SER A 161 11.13 -22.59 -18.75
CA SER A 161 12.06 -21.47 -18.59
C SER A 161 12.99 -21.74 -17.40
N SER A 162 14.22 -22.11 -17.72
CA SER A 162 15.28 -22.29 -16.73
C SER A 162 15.84 -20.93 -16.37
N SER A 163 15.32 -20.31 -15.31
CA SER A 163 16.14 -19.75 -14.22
C SER A 163 15.27 -19.01 -13.22
N SER A 164 15.26 -19.49 -11.98
CA SER A 164 14.99 -18.67 -10.80
C SER A 164 16.20 -17.75 -10.53
N GLY A 165 16.60 -16.99 -11.54
CA GLY A 165 17.59 -15.92 -11.39
C GLY A 165 17.08 -14.86 -10.41
N PRO A 166 17.97 -14.08 -9.78
CA PRO A 166 17.55 -12.96 -8.96
C PRO A 166 16.62 -12.07 -9.79
N ARG A 167 15.44 -11.74 -9.25
CA ARG A 167 14.43 -10.90 -9.90
C ARG A 167 15.14 -9.65 -10.45
N GLN A 168 15.24 -9.53 -11.77
CA GLN A 168 15.90 -8.38 -12.39
C GLN A 168 15.19 -7.10 -11.98
N LEU A 169 15.99 -6.09 -11.65
CA LEU A 169 15.45 -4.80 -11.25
C LEU A 169 15.00 -4.07 -12.52
N ILE A 170 13.70 -4.14 -12.79
CA ILE A 170 13.10 -3.44 -13.93
C ILE A 170 13.06 -1.95 -13.60
N ALA A 171 13.85 -1.18 -14.35
CA ALA A 171 13.92 0.27 -14.31
C ALA A 171 13.47 0.78 -15.68
N ASN A 172 12.18 1.09 -15.79
CA ASN A 172 11.64 1.70 -17.00
C ASN A 172 11.82 3.21 -16.96
N ASP A 173 11.79 3.81 -18.15
CA ASP A 173 11.55 5.24 -18.28
C ASP A 173 10.17 5.60 -17.70
N PRO A 174 10.05 6.74 -16.99
CA PRO A 174 8.75 7.23 -16.53
C PRO A 174 7.76 7.39 -17.69
N ALA A 175 6.48 7.12 -17.43
CA ALA A 175 5.45 7.40 -18.42
C ALA A 175 5.37 8.91 -18.70
N SER A 176 5.20 9.27 -19.97
CA SER A 176 5.09 10.65 -20.43
C SER A 176 4.16 10.72 -21.64
N VAL A 177 3.75 11.94 -22.01
CA VAL A 177 2.95 12.16 -23.22
C VAL A 177 3.68 11.65 -24.47
N ASP A 178 5.01 11.78 -24.50
CA ASP A 178 5.84 11.38 -25.64
C ASP A 178 5.89 9.86 -25.84
N ASN A 179 6.00 9.08 -24.75
CA ASN A 179 6.09 7.61 -24.85
C ASN A 179 4.73 6.92 -24.74
N PHE A 180 3.65 7.65 -24.43
CA PHE A 180 2.30 7.11 -24.31
C PHE A 180 1.80 6.32 -25.54
N PRO A 181 2.02 6.76 -26.80
CA PRO A 181 1.61 5.99 -27.99
C PRO A 181 2.22 4.58 -28.03
N THR A 182 3.46 4.45 -27.58
CA THR A 182 4.14 3.16 -27.45
C THR A 182 3.57 2.36 -26.28
N LEU A 183 3.43 2.98 -25.10
CA LEU A 183 2.90 2.30 -23.90
C LEU A 183 1.51 1.69 -24.12
N LYS A 184 0.69 2.34 -24.94
CA LYS A 184 -0.68 1.92 -25.28
C LYS A 184 -0.73 0.68 -26.17
N SER A 185 0.31 0.41 -26.96
CA SER A 185 0.33 -0.68 -27.93
C SER A 185 1.18 -1.88 -27.49
N VAL A 186 2.08 -1.70 -26.51
CA VAL A 186 2.96 -2.78 -26.03
C VAL A 186 2.16 -3.83 -25.24
N PRO A 187 2.13 -5.10 -25.71
CA PRO A 187 1.53 -6.21 -24.97
C PRO A 187 2.24 -6.47 -23.66
N LYS A 188 1.47 -6.76 -22.61
CA LYS A 188 1.98 -7.05 -21.27
C LYS A 188 1.51 -8.45 -20.87
N PRO A 189 2.26 -9.51 -21.27
CA PRO A 189 1.85 -10.88 -21.00
C PRO A 189 1.79 -11.12 -19.48
N PRO A 190 0.84 -11.95 -19.00
CA PRO A 190 0.74 -12.25 -17.59
C PRO A 190 2.03 -12.92 -17.09
N PRO A 191 2.43 -12.66 -15.83
CA PRO A 191 3.61 -13.29 -15.26
C PRO A 191 3.42 -14.82 -15.19
N GLU A 192 4.52 -15.55 -15.39
CA GLU A 192 4.51 -17.01 -15.26
C GLU A 192 4.12 -17.43 -13.83
N PRO A 193 3.30 -18.49 -13.68
CA PRO A 193 2.99 -19.05 -12.38
C PRO A 193 4.25 -19.50 -11.64
N SER A 194 4.28 -19.32 -10.31
CA SER A 194 5.36 -19.89 -9.50
C SER A 194 5.29 -21.41 -9.54
N THR A 195 6.42 -22.06 -9.78
CA THR A 195 6.54 -23.54 -9.74
C THR A 195 6.47 -24.11 -8.33
N THR A 196 6.53 -23.26 -7.30
CA THR A 196 6.52 -23.67 -5.89
C THR A 196 5.13 -23.67 -5.26
N VAL A 197 4.11 -23.16 -5.97
CA VAL A 197 2.73 -23.18 -5.46
C VAL A 197 2.04 -24.51 -5.79
N SER A 198 1.20 -24.97 -4.88
CA SER A 198 0.38 -26.17 -5.03
C SER A 198 -1.10 -25.84 -4.86
N ASP A 199 -1.97 -26.78 -5.24
CA ASP A 199 -3.40 -26.73 -4.95
C ASP A 199 -3.63 -26.50 -3.45
N CYS A 200 -4.68 -25.74 -3.14
CA CYS A 200 -5.00 -25.32 -1.78
C CYS A 200 -6.50 -25.02 -1.65
N VAL A 201 -6.93 -24.51 -0.50
CA VAL A 201 -8.32 -24.03 -0.32
C VAL A 201 -8.36 -22.51 -0.24
N ALA A 202 -9.51 -21.91 -0.54
CA ALA A 202 -9.67 -20.45 -0.57
C ALA A 202 -9.19 -19.76 0.72
N SER A 203 -9.40 -20.36 1.89
CA SER A 203 -8.94 -19.83 3.19
C SER A 203 -7.42 -19.71 3.29
N ASP A 204 -6.65 -20.56 2.61
CA ASP A 204 -5.18 -20.50 2.62
C ASP A 204 -4.65 -19.31 1.82
N LEU A 205 -5.48 -18.77 0.92
CA LEU A 205 -5.15 -17.67 0.03
C LEU A 205 -5.59 -16.30 0.55
N VAL A 206 -6.59 -16.24 1.44
CA VAL A 206 -7.05 -14.96 2.03
C VAL A 206 -5.89 -14.17 2.67
N PRO A 207 -5.01 -14.77 3.51
CA PRO A 207 -3.86 -14.05 4.07
C PRO A 207 -2.75 -13.77 3.05
N LYS A 208 -2.84 -14.31 1.82
CA LYS A 208 -1.88 -14.15 0.72
C LYS A 208 -2.34 -13.12 -0.33
N LEU A 209 -3.56 -12.58 -0.20
CA LEU A 209 -4.00 -11.43 -0.99
C LEU A 209 -3.12 -10.21 -0.65
N ARG A 210 -2.61 -9.52 -1.66
CA ARG A 210 -1.64 -8.41 -1.54
C ARG A 210 -2.06 -7.18 -2.32
N TRP A 211 -2.65 -7.34 -3.49
CA TRP A 211 -3.16 -6.21 -4.25
C TRP A 211 -4.37 -6.61 -5.11
N ALA A 212 -5.19 -5.60 -5.45
CA ALA A 212 -6.22 -5.66 -6.48
C ALA A 212 -6.21 -4.36 -7.30
N ASN A 213 -6.32 -4.46 -8.63
CA ASN A 213 -6.30 -3.30 -9.53
C ASN A 213 -7.69 -2.65 -9.65
N ILE A 214 -7.73 -1.31 -9.67
CA ILE A 214 -8.91 -0.47 -9.91
C ILE A 214 -8.73 0.27 -11.23
N GLY A 215 -9.74 0.29 -12.10
CA GLY A 215 -9.68 1.06 -13.35
C GLY A 215 -8.65 0.51 -14.34
N TRP A 216 -7.69 1.33 -14.77
CA TRP A 216 -6.59 0.86 -15.62
C TRP A 216 -5.72 -0.18 -14.89
N SER A 217 -5.50 -1.34 -15.52
CA SER A 217 -4.76 -2.44 -14.89
C SER A 217 -3.26 -2.14 -14.82
N TYR A 218 -2.72 -2.06 -13.61
CA TYR A 218 -1.28 -1.95 -13.39
C TYR A 218 -0.61 -3.32 -13.57
N HIS A 219 0.33 -3.42 -14.51
CA HIS A 219 1.07 -4.64 -14.76
C HIS A 219 2.38 -4.66 -13.95
N TRP A 220 2.41 -5.50 -12.90
CA TRP A 220 3.53 -5.59 -11.95
C TRP A 220 4.85 -6.08 -12.56
N GLY A 221 4.78 -6.91 -13.60
CA GLY A 221 5.97 -7.39 -14.31
C GLY A 221 6.68 -6.25 -15.02
N SER A 222 5.94 -5.47 -15.81
CA SER A 222 6.51 -4.35 -16.57
C SER A 222 6.44 -3.02 -15.84
N LYS A 223 5.89 -2.94 -14.62
CA LYS A 223 5.68 -1.71 -13.84
C LYS A 223 5.03 -0.56 -14.63
N GLN A 224 4.04 -0.88 -15.45
CA GLN A 224 3.35 0.05 -16.35
C GLN A 224 1.87 -0.34 -16.43
N TYR A 225 1.00 0.61 -16.75
CA TYR A 225 -0.40 0.31 -17.04
C TYR A 225 -0.55 -0.48 -18.35
N ASP A 226 -1.45 -1.45 -18.35
CA ASP A 226 -1.85 -2.21 -19.53
C ASP A 226 -3.12 -1.62 -20.15
N PHE A 227 -2.92 -0.67 -21.07
CA PHE A 227 -4.02 -0.02 -21.77
C PHE A 227 -4.76 -0.94 -22.74
N LEU A 228 -4.19 -2.10 -23.13
CA LEU A 228 -4.85 -3.05 -24.03
C LEU A 228 -6.00 -3.80 -23.34
N LYS A 229 -5.98 -3.91 -22.01
CA LYS A 229 -7.08 -4.49 -21.22
C LYS A 229 -8.32 -3.60 -21.16
N GLY A 230 -8.21 -2.35 -21.63
CA GLY A 230 -9.25 -1.36 -21.48
C GLY A 230 -9.34 -0.80 -20.06
N LYS A 231 -10.20 0.21 -19.89
CA LYS A 231 -10.42 0.84 -18.60
C LYS A 231 -11.45 0.02 -17.81
N GLY A 232 -11.03 -0.55 -16.68
CA GLY A 232 -11.94 -1.18 -15.73
C GLY A 232 -12.92 -0.18 -15.10
N THR A 233 -13.89 -0.69 -14.35
CA THR A 233 -14.82 0.16 -13.61
C THR A 233 -14.18 0.66 -12.32
N ILE A 234 -14.62 1.84 -11.89
CA ILE A 234 -14.29 2.40 -10.57
C ILE A 234 -15.60 2.52 -9.82
N ASP A 235 -15.61 2.01 -8.60
CA ASP A 235 -16.79 2.08 -7.74
C ASP A 235 -17.21 3.55 -7.55
N PRO A 236 -18.49 3.91 -7.81
CA PRO A 236 -18.94 5.29 -7.72
C PRO A 236 -18.71 5.92 -6.35
N PHE A 237 -18.87 5.15 -5.27
CA PHE A 237 -18.66 5.66 -3.93
C PHE A 237 -17.18 5.94 -3.66
N LEU A 238 -16.27 5.05 -4.09
CA LEU A 238 -14.83 5.32 -4.01
C LEU A 238 -14.45 6.55 -4.85
N ARG A 239 -14.94 6.65 -6.08
CA ARG A 239 -14.70 7.80 -6.97
C ARG A 239 -15.14 9.10 -6.28
N ASP A 240 -16.37 9.13 -5.77
CA ASP A 240 -16.94 10.33 -5.16
C ASP A 240 -16.24 10.70 -3.85
N LEU A 241 -15.78 9.71 -3.07
CA LEU A 241 -14.95 9.93 -1.88
C LEU A 241 -13.61 10.56 -2.24
N CYS A 242 -12.91 10.06 -3.27
CA CYS A 242 -11.66 10.64 -3.75
C CYS A 242 -11.86 12.08 -4.27
N LYS A 243 -12.93 12.31 -5.05
CA LYS A 243 -13.29 13.63 -5.55
C LYS A 243 -13.63 14.59 -4.40
N CYS A 244 -14.31 14.11 -3.37
CA CYS A 244 -14.60 14.89 -2.17
C CYS A 244 -13.30 15.27 -1.44
N ALA A 245 -12.39 14.31 -1.21
CA ALA A 245 -11.10 14.59 -0.58
C ALA A 245 -10.31 15.66 -1.34
N VAL A 246 -10.17 15.51 -2.66
CA VAL A 246 -9.50 16.49 -3.54
C VAL A 246 -10.23 17.84 -3.53
N GLY A 247 -11.56 17.85 -3.61
CA GLY A 247 -12.36 19.08 -3.67
C GLY A 247 -12.41 19.88 -2.36
N THR A 248 -12.04 19.28 -1.22
CA THR A 248 -11.90 20.02 0.05
C THR A 248 -10.58 20.78 0.17
N VAL A 249 -9.60 20.48 -0.69
CA VAL A 249 -8.29 21.10 -0.63
C VAL A 249 -8.32 22.44 -1.37
N PRO A 250 -7.93 23.55 -0.73
CA PRO A 250 -7.72 24.82 -1.40
C PRO A 250 -6.36 24.79 -2.12
N TRP A 251 -6.37 24.30 -3.35
CA TRP A 251 -5.16 23.97 -4.12
C TRP A 251 -4.24 25.16 -4.39
N GLU A 252 -4.78 26.38 -4.43
CA GLU A 252 -4.01 27.62 -4.54
C GLU A 252 -3.03 27.83 -3.36
N ARG A 253 -3.24 27.12 -2.24
CA ARG A 253 -2.34 27.12 -1.08
C ARG A 253 -1.39 25.94 -1.02
N VAL A 254 -1.53 24.97 -1.93
CA VAL A 254 -0.72 23.75 -1.97
C VAL A 254 0.34 23.86 -3.07
N PHE A 255 -0.09 24.04 -4.33
CA PHE A 255 0.76 24.32 -5.48
C PHE A 255 -0.09 24.77 -6.67
N ASP A 256 0.47 25.58 -7.56
CA ASP A 256 -0.21 26.03 -8.77
C ASP A 256 -0.37 24.86 -9.78
N GLY A 257 -1.61 24.40 -10.01
CA GLY A 257 -1.91 23.36 -11.00
C GLY A 257 -3.40 22.99 -11.07
N ASP A 258 -3.81 22.36 -12.18
CA ASP A 258 -5.17 21.82 -12.35
C ASP A 258 -5.43 20.71 -11.32
N ASP A 259 -6.50 20.88 -10.56
CA ASP A 259 -6.76 20.22 -9.30
C ASP A 259 -7.86 19.15 -9.36
N LEU A 260 -8.81 19.26 -10.29
CA LEU A 260 -9.90 18.29 -10.41
C LEU A 260 -9.73 17.34 -11.59
N GLN A 261 -9.16 16.17 -11.33
CA GLN A 261 -9.13 15.08 -12.30
C GLN A 261 -10.01 13.90 -11.86
N GLU A 262 -10.71 13.32 -12.82
CA GLU A 262 -11.44 12.07 -12.62
C GLU A 262 -10.44 10.95 -12.33
N PRO A 263 -10.55 10.25 -11.19
CA PRO A 263 -9.71 9.08 -10.96
C PRO A 263 -10.00 8.04 -12.04
N ASP A 264 -8.95 7.44 -12.60
CA ASP A 264 -9.06 6.48 -13.69
C ASP A 264 -8.28 5.18 -13.45
N ALA A 265 -7.40 5.17 -12.45
CA ALA A 265 -6.64 4.02 -12.00
C ALA A 265 -6.45 4.05 -10.48
N GLY A 266 -6.21 2.88 -9.89
CA GLY A 266 -5.87 2.74 -8.48
C GLY A 266 -5.48 1.32 -8.12
N ILE A 267 -4.99 1.14 -6.89
CA ILE A 267 -4.59 -0.16 -6.36
C ILE A 267 -5.07 -0.26 -4.92
N VAL A 268 -5.83 -1.32 -4.61
CA VAL A 268 -6.03 -1.71 -3.21
C VAL A 268 -4.82 -2.52 -2.79
N ASN A 269 -4.11 -2.09 -1.75
CA ASN A 269 -3.01 -2.84 -1.16
C ASN A 269 -3.45 -3.51 0.16
N PHE A 270 -3.27 -4.82 0.27
CA PHE A 270 -3.61 -5.62 1.44
C PHE A 270 -2.35 -5.98 2.23
N TYR A 271 -2.24 -5.46 3.45
CA TYR A 271 -1.08 -5.67 4.31
C TYR A 271 -1.42 -6.58 5.49
N GLN A 272 -0.63 -7.64 5.65
CA GLN A 272 -0.52 -8.37 6.90
C GLN A 272 0.41 -7.61 7.85
N THR A 273 0.35 -7.94 9.15
CA THR A 273 1.16 -7.24 10.18
C THR A 273 2.66 -7.30 9.92
N LYS A 274 3.14 -8.29 9.16
CA LYS A 274 4.56 -8.49 8.79
C LYS A 274 4.95 -7.93 7.43
N ASP A 275 3.97 -7.48 6.65
CA ASP A 275 4.23 -6.95 5.32
C ASP A 275 4.88 -5.56 5.42
N THR A 276 5.66 -5.22 4.38
CA THR A 276 6.36 -3.95 4.26
C THR A 276 6.41 -3.54 2.80
N LEU A 277 6.25 -2.26 2.51
CA LEU A 277 6.50 -1.68 1.19
C LEU A 277 7.81 -0.88 1.23
N MET A 278 8.76 -1.23 0.36
CA MET A 278 10.06 -0.58 0.29
C MET A 278 9.99 0.76 -0.46
N ALA A 279 11.03 1.57 -0.30
CA ALA A 279 11.23 2.86 -0.94
C ALA A 279 11.07 2.79 -2.47
N HIS A 280 10.00 3.41 -2.96
CA HIS A 280 9.68 3.49 -4.38
C HIS A 280 9.14 4.88 -4.73
N VAL A 281 8.97 5.11 -6.03
CA VAL A 281 8.34 6.29 -6.60
C VAL A 281 7.35 5.79 -7.63
N ASP A 282 6.15 6.38 -7.65
CA ASP A 282 5.13 6.08 -8.65
C ASP A 282 5.45 6.85 -9.93
N ARG A 283 5.78 6.10 -10.99
CA ARG A 283 6.29 6.64 -12.27
C ARG A 283 5.47 6.18 -13.48
N SER A 284 4.36 5.49 -13.22
CA SER A 284 3.64 4.77 -14.26
C SER A 284 2.48 5.58 -14.83
N GLU A 285 2.05 6.62 -14.13
CA GLU A 285 1.06 7.58 -14.64
C GLU A 285 1.70 8.54 -15.64
N VAL A 286 0.99 8.81 -16.75
CA VAL A 286 1.42 9.77 -17.77
C VAL A 286 1.50 11.19 -17.21
N CYS A 287 0.54 11.57 -16.36
CA CYS A 287 0.58 12.84 -15.64
C CYS A 287 1.20 12.65 -14.25
N ALA A 288 2.39 13.20 -14.07
CA ALA A 288 3.12 13.18 -12.80
C ALA A 288 2.78 14.35 -11.87
N MET A 289 1.66 15.06 -12.09
CA MET A 289 1.26 16.22 -11.29
C MET A 289 -0.11 16.07 -10.62
N SER A 290 -1.01 15.29 -11.23
CA SER A 290 -2.36 15.07 -10.72
C SER A 290 -2.36 14.56 -9.28
N PRO A 291 -3.40 14.84 -8.48
CA PRO A 291 -3.48 14.32 -7.13
C PRO A 291 -3.59 12.78 -7.12
N LEU A 292 -2.73 12.12 -6.35
CA LEU A 292 -2.85 10.72 -5.96
C LEU A 292 -3.44 10.66 -4.56
N VAL A 293 -4.64 10.11 -4.44
CA VAL A 293 -5.36 9.96 -3.16
C VAL A 293 -5.06 8.58 -2.56
N SER A 294 -4.57 8.56 -1.33
CA SER A 294 -4.28 7.34 -0.58
C SER A 294 -5.12 7.29 0.69
N ILE A 295 -5.91 6.23 0.84
CA ILE A 295 -6.83 6.02 1.96
C ILE A 295 -6.29 4.88 2.82
N SER A 296 -6.11 5.12 4.12
CA SER A 296 -5.65 4.10 5.08
C SER A 296 -6.82 3.48 5.85
N LEU A 297 -6.89 2.15 5.91
CA LEU A 297 -7.96 1.42 6.60
C LEU A 297 -7.39 0.26 7.44
N GLY A 298 -7.92 0.07 8.65
CA GLY A 298 -7.57 -1.04 9.53
C GLY A 298 -6.48 -0.70 10.55
N ASN A 299 -5.46 -1.56 10.70
CA ASN A 299 -4.34 -1.27 11.60
C ASN A 299 -3.57 -0.03 11.13
N ALA A 300 -3.10 0.78 12.08
CA ALA A 300 -2.26 1.92 11.78
C ALA A 300 -0.92 1.49 11.16
N ALA A 301 -0.36 2.34 10.30
CA ALA A 301 0.90 2.10 9.61
C ALA A 301 1.86 3.26 9.80
N ILE A 302 3.16 2.95 9.80
CA ILE A 302 4.21 3.96 9.60
C ILE A 302 4.42 4.09 8.10
N PHE A 303 4.18 5.29 7.60
CA PHE A 303 4.47 5.70 6.23
C PHE A 303 5.70 6.61 6.25
N LEU A 304 6.63 6.39 5.34
CA LEU A 304 7.81 7.22 5.16
C LEU A 304 7.67 8.00 3.87
N ILE A 305 7.82 9.33 3.92
CA ILE A 305 7.85 10.21 2.76
C ILE A 305 9.17 10.99 2.75
N GLY A 306 9.97 10.79 1.71
CA GLY A 306 11.27 11.43 1.50
C GLY A 306 11.22 12.50 0.42
N GLY A 307 12.35 12.72 -0.23
CA GLY A 307 12.50 13.64 -1.36
C GLY A 307 12.68 12.91 -2.69
N LEU A 308 13.26 13.61 -3.66
CA LEU A 308 13.55 13.09 -4.99
C LEU A 308 14.71 12.06 -5.02
N SER A 309 15.44 11.91 -3.92
CA SER A 309 16.49 10.91 -3.70
C SER A 309 16.23 10.11 -2.43
N ARG A 310 16.79 8.90 -2.38
CA ARG A 310 16.86 8.08 -1.16
C ARG A 310 17.81 8.64 -0.10
N ASP A 311 18.55 9.69 -0.45
CA ASP A 311 19.47 10.40 0.44
C ASP A 311 18.80 11.52 1.24
N THR A 312 17.57 11.89 0.87
CA THR A 312 16.74 12.75 1.71
C THR A 312 16.21 11.93 2.88
N GLU A 313 16.44 12.40 4.11
CA GLU A 313 15.86 11.77 5.30
C GLU A 313 14.34 11.82 5.23
N PRO A 314 13.63 10.68 5.33
CA PRO A 314 12.19 10.68 5.22
C PRO A 314 11.50 11.12 6.50
N ILE A 315 10.39 11.82 6.33
CA ILE A 315 9.45 12.17 7.38
C ILE A 315 8.56 10.94 7.65
N PRO A 316 8.53 10.43 8.89
CA PRO A 316 7.66 9.34 9.28
C PRO A 316 6.29 9.86 9.72
N LEU A 317 5.25 9.37 9.06
CA LEU A 317 3.84 9.64 9.37
C LEU A 317 3.20 8.40 9.99
N LEU A 318 2.40 8.59 11.03
CA LEU A 318 1.50 7.55 11.55
C LEU A 318 0.14 7.70 10.86
N LEU A 319 -0.16 6.79 9.93
CA LEU A 319 -1.45 6.73 9.26
C LEU A 319 -2.37 5.79 10.04
N ARG A 320 -3.48 6.32 10.55
CA ARG A 320 -4.56 5.56 11.20
C ARG A 320 -5.68 5.25 10.22
N SER A 321 -6.57 4.37 10.64
CA SER A 321 -7.76 4.06 9.84
C SER A 321 -8.65 5.29 9.67
N GLY A 322 -8.95 5.60 8.42
CA GLY A 322 -9.73 6.76 8.01
C GLY A 322 -8.90 7.97 7.61
N ASP A 323 -7.59 7.96 7.85
CA ASP A 323 -6.70 9.01 7.36
C ASP A 323 -6.59 8.93 5.84
N VAL A 324 -6.61 10.11 5.22
CA VAL A 324 -6.32 10.28 3.79
C VAL A 324 -5.07 11.13 3.64
N LEU A 325 -4.16 10.71 2.75
CA LEU A 325 -3.11 11.58 2.25
C LEU A 325 -3.31 11.81 0.76
N ILE A 326 -2.93 12.99 0.28
CA ILE A 326 -2.90 13.31 -1.14
C ILE A 326 -1.48 13.72 -1.52
N MET A 327 -0.92 13.04 -2.51
CA MET A 327 0.38 13.39 -3.09
C MET A 327 0.12 14.08 -4.43
N SER A 328 0.56 15.32 -4.57
CA SER A 328 0.26 16.15 -5.73
C SER A 328 1.45 16.99 -6.15
N GLY A 329 1.41 17.53 -7.37
CA GLY A 329 2.47 18.37 -7.89
C GLY A 329 3.78 17.64 -8.16
N PRO A 330 4.75 18.34 -8.77
CA PRO A 330 5.95 17.74 -9.34
C PRO A 330 6.92 17.16 -8.31
N ALA A 331 6.97 17.72 -7.10
CA ALA A 331 7.87 17.27 -6.05
C ALA A 331 7.29 16.05 -5.32
N CYS A 332 6.10 16.17 -4.72
CA CYS A 332 5.53 15.11 -3.91
C CYS A 332 5.18 13.85 -4.72
N ARG A 333 4.65 13.96 -5.95
CA ARG A 333 4.38 12.78 -6.80
C ARG A 333 5.64 11.98 -7.17
N ARG A 334 6.82 12.61 -7.11
CA ARG A 334 8.12 11.97 -7.38
C ARG A 334 8.93 11.67 -6.12
N ALA A 335 8.36 11.90 -4.94
CA ALA A 335 9.03 11.65 -3.68
C ALA A 335 9.13 10.14 -3.41
N TYR A 336 10.30 9.71 -2.96
CA TYR A 336 10.48 8.36 -2.46
C TYR A 336 9.59 8.13 -1.24
N HIS A 337 8.86 7.03 -1.23
CA HIS A 337 8.00 6.69 -0.11
C HIS A 337 7.88 5.18 0.10
N GLY A 338 7.38 4.79 1.27
CA GLY A 338 7.23 3.38 1.64
C GLY A 338 6.50 3.17 2.96
N VAL A 339 6.18 1.90 3.24
CA VAL A 339 5.46 1.48 4.45
C VAL A 339 6.32 0.44 5.18
N PRO A 340 7.27 0.85 6.04
CA PRO A 340 8.15 -0.09 6.73
C PRO A 340 7.44 -0.90 7.82
N ARG A 341 6.27 -0.47 8.31
CA ARG A 341 5.62 -1.14 9.44
C ARG A 341 4.10 -0.94 9.49
N ILE A 342 3.41 -2.05 9.70
CA ILE A 342 2.03 -2.10 10.22
C ILE A 342 2.09 -2.31 11.73
N LEU A 343 1.38 -1.48 12.50
CA LEU A 343 1.35 -1.54 13.96
C LEU A 343 0.29 -2.53 14.44
N GLU A 344 0.73 -3.54 15.18
CA GLU A 344 -0.17 -4.52 15.79
C GLU A 344 -1.09 -3.87 16.83
N THR A 345 -2.27 -4.46 17.07
CA THR A 345 -3.21 -4.03 18.12
C THR A 345 -3.72 -2.59 17.99
N THR A 346 -3.74 -2.04 16.77
CA THR A 346 -4.23 -0.68 16.50
C THR A 346 -5.51 -0.65 15.67
N LEU A 347 -6.10 -1.82 15.39
CA LEU A 347 -7.37 -1.95 14.68
C LEU A 347 -8.48 -1.21 15.46
N PRO A 348 -9.20 -0.25 14.83
CA PRO A 348 -10.29 0.45 15.49
C PRO A 348 -11.43 -0.48 15.91
N ALA A 349 -12.09 -0.13 17.01
CA ALA A 349 -13.16 -0.92 17.60
C ALA A 349 -14.37 -1.12 16.66
N HIS A 350 -14.64 -0.18 15.74
CA HIS A 350 -15.76 -0.33 14.79
C HIS A 350 -15.54 -1.45 13.77
N PHE A 351 -14.33 -2.00 13.64
CA PHE A 351 -14.06 -3.20 12.85
C PHE A 351 -14.36 -4.52 13.59
N ALA A 352 -14.62 -4.49 14.90
CA ALA A 352 -14.88 -5.70 15.69
C ALA A 352 -16.17 -6.45 15.31
N LEU A 353 -17.00 -5.88 14.42
CA LEU A 353 -18.30 -6.41 14.00
C LEU A 353 -18.38 -6.70 12.49
N ILE A 354 -17.25 -6.91 11.80
CA ILE A 354 -17.23 -7.15 10.34
C ILE A 354 -17.06 -8.62 9.98
#